data_AF-K7NZN2-F1
#
_entry.id   AF-K7NZN2-F1
#
_cell.length_a   1.000
_cell.length_b   1.000
_cell.length_c   1.000
_cell.angle_alpha   90.00
_cell.angle_beta   90.00
_cell.angle_gamma   90.00
#
_symmetry.space_group_name_H-M   'P 1'
#
loop_
_entity.id
_entity.type
_entity.pdbx_description
1 polymer ?
#
loop_
_entity_poly.entity_id
_entity_poly.type
_entity_poly.pdbx_seq_one_letter_code
_entity_poly.pdbx_strand_id
1 'polypeptide(L)'
;NEVLSGNQYVPYLVPAMRNIQTAIEKANLQNNIRVSTVLASDVTSGFPPSKGIFKNELKDVMMSLLQFLSHHGSPFMANIYPYFSYTGNRQSISLDYALFKSTSTVVQDGGRSYKNLFDAMLDTFLSSMEASGYPNIPLI
;
A
#
# COMPACT_ATOMS: atom_id res chain seq x y z
N ASN A 1 -4.32 -12.81 -1.84
CA ASN A 1 -3.52 -11.81 -2.58
C ASN A 1 -4.48 -10.83 -3.23
N GLU A 2 -4.26 -9.52 -3.09
CA GLU A 2 -5.04 -8.43 -3.72
C GLU A 2 -6.57 -8.54 -3.53
N VAL A 3 -7.00 -9.06 -2.39
CA VAL A 3 -8.41 -9.38 -2.14
C VAL A 3 -9.31 -8.15 -1.97
N LEU A 4 -8.71 -6.96 -1.87
CA LEU A 4 -9.43 -5.68 -1.75
C LEU A 4 -9.80 -5.05 -3.10
N SER A 5 -9.25 -5.56 -4.21
CA SER A 5 -9.64 -5.14 -5.56
C SER A 5 -11.00 -5.73 -6.00
N GLY A 6 -11.59 -6.61 -5.18
CA GLY A 6 -12.94 -7.14 -5.37
C GLY A 6 -13.71 -7.21 -4.04
N ASN A 7 -15.04 -7.07 -4.08
CA ASN A 7 -15.84 -6.88 -2.86
C ASN A 7 -16.14 -8.18 -2.09
N GLN A 8 -16.06 -9.35 -2.73
CA GLN A 8 -16.56 -10.61 -2.18
C GLN A 8 -15.82 -11.07 -0.90
N TYR A 9 -14.51 -10.84 -0.83
CA TYR A 9 -13.66 -11.39 0.23
C TYR A 9 -13.23 -10.38 1.30
N VAL A 10 -13.55 -9.10 1.10
CA VAL A 10 -13.21 -8.00 2.03
C VAL A 10 -13.63 -8.31 3.48
N PRO A 11 -14.85 -8.81 3.77
CA PRO A 11 -15.27 -9.05 5.15
C PRO A 11 -14.49 -10.14 5.88
N TYR A 12 -13.82 -11.03 5.14
CA TYR A 12 -13.12 -12.20 5.70
C TYR A 12 -11.63 -11.96 5.94
N LEU A 13 -11.06 -10.89 5.36
CA LEU A 13 -9.61 -10.65 5.38
C LEU A 13 -9.04 -10.56 6.80
N VAL A 14 -9.46 -9.56 7.57
CA VAL A 14 -8.93 -9.33 8.93
C VAL A 14 -9.31 -10.47 9.89
N PRO A 15 -10.54 -11.03 9.87
CA PRO A 15 -10.86 -12.22 10.66
C PRO A 15 -9.96 -13.42 10.37
N ALA A 16 -9.66 -13.70 9.09
CA ALA A 16 -8.74 -14.78 8.73
C ALA A 16 -7.32 -14.52 9.24
N MET A 17 -6.82 -13.28 9.13
CA MET A 17 -5.51 -12.89 9.67
C MET A 17 -5.43 -13.09 11.19
N ARG A 18 -6.49 -12.74 11.94
CA ARG A 18 -6.56 -12.98 13.39
C ARG A 18 -6.49 -14.46 13.75
N ASN A 19 -7.17 -15.33 12.99
CA ASN A 19 -7.14 -16.77 13.22
C ASN A 19 -5.74 -17.35 12.97
N ILE A 20 -5.08 -16.92 11.89
CA ILE A 20 -3.70 -17.34 11.58
C ILE A 20 -2.73 -16.87 12.66
N GLN A 21 -2.83 -15.61 13.08
CA GLN A 21 -2.00 -15.05 14.14
C GLN A 21 -2.18 -15.79 15.47
N THR A 22 -3.43 -16.12 15.83
CA THR A 22 -3.73 -16.93 17.03
C THR A 22 -3.06 -18.31 16.96
N ALA A 23 -3.05 -18.95 15.79
CA ALA A 23 -2.39 -20.24 15.62
C ALA A 23 -0.86 -20.13 15.73
N ILE A 24 -0.27 -19.08 15.16
CA ILE A 24 1.16 -18.77 15.24
C ILE A 24 1.59 -18.51 16.69
N GLU A 25 0.81 -17.74 17.44
CA GLU A 25 1.06 -17.45 18.85
C GLU A 25 0.96 -18.71 19.73
N LYS A 26 -0.03 -19.56 19.47
CA LYS A 26 -0.14 -20.88 20.15
C LYS A 26 1.06 -21.78 19.89
N ALA A 27 1.72 -21.61 18.75
CA ALA A 27 2.94 -22.32 18.40
C ALA A 27 4.23 -21.63 18.90
N ASN A 28 4.14 -20.47 19.56
CA ASN A 28 5.25 -19.62 19.97
C ASN A 28 6.14 -19.13 18.81
N LEU A 29 5.55 -18.91 17.62
CA LEU A 29 6.27 -18.51 16.41
C LEU A 29 6.09 -17.03 16.03
N GLN A 30 5.38 -16.25 16.83
CA GLN A 30 4.99 -14.86 16.53
C GLN A 30 6.16 -13.89 16.33
N ASN A 31 7.33 -14.21 16.88
CA ASN A 31 8.54 -13.41 16.70
C ASN A 31 9.28 -13.71 15.39
N ASN A 32 9.00 -14.87 14.78
CA ASN A 32 9.66 -15.37 13.58
C ASN A 32 8.75 -15.31 12.34
N ILE A 33 7.43 -15.38 12.54
CA ILE A 33 6.43 -15.39 11.47
C ILE A 33 5.45 -14.24 11.70
N ARG A 34 5.42 -13.29 10.76
CA ARG A 34 4.50 -12.15 10.77
C ARG A 34 3.34 -12.42 9.81
N VAL A 35 2.12 -12.04 10.20
CA VAL A 35 0.93 -12.17 9.36
C VAL A 35 0.68 -10.85 8.66
N SER A 36 0.62 -10.89 7.33
CA SER A 36 0.25 -9.73 6.52
C SER A 36 -0.67 -10.14 5.37
N THR A 37 -1.03 -9.18 4.54
CA THR A 37 -1.74 -9.36 3.28
C THR A 37 -1.12 -8.45 2.23
N VAL A 38 -1.11 -8.93 0.99
CA VAL A 38 -0.57 -8.19 -0.14
C VAL A 38 -1.72 -7.45 -0.84
N LEU A 39 -1.55 -6.15 -1.05
CA LEU A 39 -2.54 -5.25 -1.66
C LEU A 39 -2.05 -4.71 -3.00
N ALA A 40 -2.97 -4.47 -3.93
CA ALA A 40 -2.65 -3.77 -5.18
C ALA A 40 -2.61 -2.26 -4.96
N SER A 41 -1.95 -1.53 -5.86
CA SER A 41 -1.88 -0.06 -5.81
C SER A 41 -3.23 0.65 -5.95
N ASP A 42 -4.26 -0.05 -6.44
CA ASP A 42 -5.60 0.48 -6.62
C ASP A 42 -6.37 0.72 -5.31
N VAL A 43 -5.83 0.32 -4.15
CA VAL A 43 -6.42 0.63 -2.84
C VAL A 43 -6.16 2.07 -2.39
N THR A 44 -5.22 2.75 -3.05
CA THR A 44 -4.85 4.15 -2.76
C THR A 44 -5.42 5.11 -3.80
N SER A 45 -5.50 6.37 -3.43
CA SER A 45 -5.85 7.49 -4.32
C SER A 45 -5.14 8.76 -3.84
N GLY A 46 -5.16 9.81 -4.66
CA GLY A 46 -4.54 11.09 -4.35
C GLY A 46 -3.31 11.37 -5.23
N PHE A 47 -3.18 12.62 -5.63
CA PHE A 47 -2.01 13.15 -6.34
C PHE A 47 -1.85 14.64 -6.01
N PRO A 48 -0.63 15.14 -5.75
CA PRO A 48 0.66 14.44 -5.75
C PRO A 48 0.80 13.42 -4.58
N PRO A 49 1.85 12.59 -4.53
CA PRO A 49 1.98 11.48 -3.57
C PRO A 49 1.69 11.83 -2.10
N SER A 50 2.08 13.02 -1.64
CA SER A 50 1.82 13.54 -0.28
C SER A 50 0.33 13.66 0.09
N LYS A 51 -0.56 13.62 -0.91
CA LYS A 51 -2.02 13.61 -0.73
C LYS A 51 -2.61 12.20 -0.76
N GLY A 52 -1.76 11.17 -0.69
CA GLY A 52 -2.17 9.78 -0.67
C GLY A 52 -3.16 9.49 0.46
N ILE A 53 -4.27 8.85 0.11
CA ILE A 53 -5.26 8.30 1.03
C ILE A 53 -5.71 6.92 0.55
N PHE A 54 -6.15 6.07 1.48
CA PHE A 54 -6.91 4.88 1.10
C PHE A 54 -8.28 5.31 0.55
N LYS A 55 -8.76 4.60 -0.48
CA LYS A 55 -10.06 4.88 -1.08
C LYS A 55 -11.18 4.77 -0.04
N ASN A 56 -12.18 5.65 -0.16
CA ASN A 56 -13.23 5.80 0.85
C ASN A 56 -14.00 4.50 1.08
N GLU A 57 -14.28 3.74 0.03
CA GLU A 57 -14.96 2.45 0.08
C GLU A 57 -14.17 1.35 0.80
N LEU A 58 -12.84 1.52 0.96
CA LEU A 58 -11.96 0.58 1.67
C LEU A 58 -11.60 1.07 3.07
N LYS A 59 -12.04 2.26 3.48
CA LYS A 59 -11.55 2.91 4.71
C LYS A 59 -11.71 2.03 5.95
N ASP A 60 -12.86 1.40 6.13
CA ASP A 60 -13.14 0.59 7.33
C ASP A 60 -12.28 -0.68 7.41
N VAL A 61 -12.11 -1.37 6.27
CA VAL A 61 -11.24 -2.57 6.22
C VAL A 61 -9.78 -2.18 6.35
N MET A 62 -9.35 -1.06 5.77
CA MET A 62 -7.97 -0.58 5.88
C MET A 62 -7.64 -0.15 7.30
N MET A 63 -8.54 0.55 8.00
CA MET A 63 -8.36 0.87 9.42
C MET A 63 -8.21 -0.41 10.27
N SER A 64 -9.06 -1.40 10.04
CA SER A 64 -9.00 -2.69 10.75
C SER A 64 -7.70 -3.45 10.45
N LEU A 65 -7.24 -3.42 9.20
CA LEU A 65 -5.99 -4.03 8.77
C LEU A 65 -4.77 -3.34 9.39
N LEU A 66 -4.68 -2.02 9.30
CA LEU A 66 -3.55 -1.26 9.84
C LEU A 66 -3.45 -1.40 11.36
N GLN A 67 -4.59 -1.40 12.06
CA GLN A 67 -4.63 -1.68 13.49
C GLN A 67 -4.06 -3.06 13.81
N PHE A 68 -4.45 -4.09 13.05
CA PHE A 68 -3.93 -5.45 13.21
C PHE A 68 -2.41 -5.51 12.95
N LEU A 69 -1.95 -4.93 11.84
CA LEU A 69 -0.54 -4.93 11.45
C LEU A 69 0.33 -4.23 12.49
N SER A 70 -0.09 -3.05 12.94
CA SER A 70 0.57 -2.27 13.99
C SER A 70 0.66 -3.04 15.31
N HIS A 71 -0.45 -3.65 15.75
CA HIS A 71 -0.50 -4.41 17.00
C HIS A 71 0.45 -5.62 17.01
N HIS A 72 0.58 -6.30 15.87
CA HIS A 72 1.43 -7.50 15.74
C HIS A 72 2.79 -7.22 15.13
N GLY A 73 3.21 -5.95 14.98
CA GLY A 73 4.49 -5.57 14.37
C GLY A 73 4.72 -6.18 12.99
N SER A 74 3.63 -6.33 12.22
CA SER A 74 3.64 -6.95 10.89
C SER A 74 3.73 -5.88 9.81
N PRO A 75 4.41 -6.15 8.69
CA PRO A 75 4.56 -5.17 7.61
C PRO A 75 3.26 -5.01 6.81
N PHE A 76 3.09 -3.87 6.17
CA PHE A 76 2.15 -3.69 5.07
C PHE A 76 2.82 -4.19 3.78
N MET A 77 2.13 -5.00 2.99
CA MET A 77 2.70 -5.50 1.72
C MET A 77 1.92 -4.95 0.52
N ALA A 78 2.64 -4.41 -0.46
CA ALA A 78 2.05 -3.81 -1.65
C ALA A 78 2.68 -4.32 -2.95
N ASN A 79 1.85 -4.71 -3.89
CA ASN A 79 2.27 -4.89 -5.27
C ASN A 79 2.23 -3.54 -5.99
N ILE A 80 3.40 -3.03 -6.37
CA ILE A 80 3.55 -1.75 -7.07
C ILE A 80 3.92 -2.03 -8.53
N TYR A 81 3.01 -1.69 -9.45
CA TYR A 81 3.20 -1.90 -10.88
C TYR A 81 3.09 -0.59 -11.67
N PRO A 82 4.20 0.14 -11.87
CA PRO A 82 4.23 1.35 -12.72
C PRO A 82 3.65 1.12 -14.12
N TYR A 83 3.78 -0.10 -14.65
CA TYR A 83 3.24 -0.52 -15.94
C TYR A 83 1.74 -0.28 -16.06
N PHE A 84 0.92 -0.69 -15.08
CA PHE A 84 -0.53 -0.56 -15.18
C PHE A 84 -0.98 0.90 -15.18
N SER A 85 -0.37 1.73 -14.32
CA SER A 85 -0.58 3.18 -14.32
C SER A 85 -0.20 3.81 -15.66
N TYR A 86 0.97 3.45 -16.23
CA TYR A 86 1.36 3.90 -17.56
C TYR A 86 0.36 3.49 -18.64
N THR A 87 0.00 2.21 -18.73
CA THR A 87 -0.92 1.75 -19.78
C THR A 87 -2.32 2.30 -19.64
N GLY A 88 -2.76 2.56 -18.40
CA GLY A 88 -4.07 3.17 -18.11
C GLY A 88 -4.10 4.69 -18.34
N ASN A 89 -2.95 5.36 -18.35
CA ASN A 89 -2.88 6.81 -18.56
C ASN A 89 -1.63 7.23 -19.35
N ARG A 90 -1.49 6.73 -20.58
CA ARG A 90 -0.35 7.04 -21.47
C ARG A 90 -0.25 8.52 -21.86
N GLN A 91 -1.33 9.29 -21.68
CA GLN A 91 -1.34 10.72 -21.98
C GLN A 91 -0.66 11.54 -20.89
N SER A 92 -0.81 11.16 -19.62
CA SER A 92 -0.21 11.89 -18.49
C SER A 92 1.06 11.23 -17.94
N ILE A 93 1.24 9.93 -18.16
CA ILE A 93 2.38 9.16 -17.64
C ILE A 93 3.27 8.79 -18.82
N SER A 94 4.48 9.34 -18.86
CA SER A 94 5.47 8.99 -19.88
C SER A 94 6.04 7.60 -19.64
N LEU A 95 6.48 6.95 -20.72
CA LEU A 95 7.16 5.65 -20.62
C LEU A 95 8.46 5.76 -19.82
N ASP A 96 9.22 6.84 -20.01
CA ASP A 96 10.48 7.05 -19.29
C ASP A 96 10.27 7.18 -17.78
N TYR A 97 9.18 7.81 -17.34
CA TYR A 97 8.84 7.91 -15.93
C TYR A 97 8.52 6.53 -15.32
N ALA A 98 7.82 5.68 -16.06
CA ALA A 98 7.50 4.32 -15.63
C ALA A 98 8.70 3.36 -15.64
N LEU A 99 9.72 3.63 -16.47
CA LEU A 99 10.90 2.78 -16.66
C LEU A 99 12.17 3.28 -15.95
N PHE A 100 12.06 4.24 -15.03
CA PHE A 100 13.21 4.86 -14.32
C PHE A 100 14.21 5.56 -15.25
N LYS A 101 13.75 6.10 -16.39
CA LYS A 101 14.60 6.74 -17.42
C LYS A 101 14.49 8.26 -17.47
N SER A 102 13.58 8.89 -16.71
CA SER A 102 13.48 10.35 -16.68
C SER A 102 14.76 10.98 -16.12
N THR A 103 15.29 11.98 -16.83
CA THR A 103 16.51 12.69 -16.44
C THR A 103 16.23 13.88 -15.50
N SER A 104 15.02 14.45 -15.60
CA SER A 104 14.54 15.55 -14.76
C SER A 104 13.44 15.11 -13.80
N THR A 105 13.14 15.94 -12.80
CA THR A 105 11.94 15.81 -11.96
C THR A 105 10.70 15.73 -12.84
N VAL A 106 9.86 14.72 -12.64
CA VAL A 106 8.55 14.59 -13.30
C VAL A 106 7.46 15.15 -12.41
N VAL A 107 7.53 14.87 -11.10
CA VAL A 107 6.61 15.38 -10.10
C VAL A 107 7.39 16.07 -8.99
N GLN A 108 7.08 17.35 -8.76
CA GLN A 108 7.54 18.10 -7.60
C GLN A 108 6.39 18.14 -6.58
N ASP A 109 6.64 17.70 -5.35
CA ASP A 109 5.64 17.60 -4.29
C ASP A 109 6.17 18.17 -2.97
N GLY A 110 5.93 19.45 -2.74
CA GLY A 110 6.57 20.18 -1.66
C GLY A 110 8.10 20.08 -1.77
N GLY A 111 8.75 19.52 -0.75
CA GLY A 111 10.20 19.28 -0.72
C GLY A 111 10.66 17.99 -1.41
N ARG A 112 9.75 17.15 -1.92
CA ARG A 112 10.07 15.87 -2.56
C ARG A 112 10.07 15.99 -4.08
N SER A 113 10.99 15.30 -4.74
CA SER A 113 11.15 15.26 -6.19
C SER A 113 11.12 13.80 -6.66
N TYR A 114 10.18 13.48 -7.55
CA TYR A 114 10.06 12.14 -8.12
C TYR A 114 10.50 12.15 -9.58
N LYS A 115 11.50 11.31 -9.86
CA LYS A 115 12.01 11.04 -11.21
C LYS A 115 11.51 9.73 -11.80
N ASN A 116 10.94 8.85 -10.98
CA ASN A 116 10.35 7.61 -11.42
C ASN A 116 8.98 7.40 -10.75
N LEU A 117 8.12 6.68 -11.45
CA LEU A 117 6.74 6.45 -11.02
C LEU A 117 6.66 5.50 -9.82
N PHE A 118 7.60 4.56 -9.69
CA PHE A 118 7.63 3.64 -8.56
C PHE A 118 7.74 4.38 -7.22
N ASP A 119 8.68 5.31 -7.09
CA ASP A 119 8.86 6.12 -5.88
C ASP A 119 7.62 6.95 -5.57
N ALA A 120 6.98 7.52 -6.59
CA ALA A 120 5.74 8.26 -6.40
C ALA A 120 4.58 7.37 -5.93
N MET A 121 4.45 6.16 -6.46
CA MET A 121 3.44 5.19 -6.01
C MET A 121 3.73 4.67 -4.60
N LEU A 122 4.99 4.38 -4.30
CA LEU A 122 5.44 3.97 -2.96
C LEU A 122 5.11 5.04 -1.92
N ASP A 123 5.45 6.30 -2.19
CA ASP A 123 5.20 7.39 -1.24
C ASP A 123 3.71 7.75 -1.12
N THR A 124 2.89 7.41 -2.13
CA THR A 124 1.43 7.48 -2.03
C THR A 124 0.90 6.48 -1.00
N PHE A 125 1.44 5.26 -0.93
CA PHE A 125 1.10 4.30 0.13
C PHE A 125 1.55 4.80 1.50
N LEU A 126 2.78 5.31 1.62
CA LEU A 126 3.30 5.85 2.87
C LEU A 126 2.42 7.00 3.38
N SER A 127 2.08 7.95 2.51
CA SER A 127 1.18 9.07 2.84
C SER A 127 -0.22 8.58 3.23
N SER A 128 -0.74 7.54 2.58
CA SER A 128 -2.05 6.94 2.93
C SER A 128 -2.05 6.32 4.33
N MET A 129 -0.97 5.63 4.71
CA MET A 129 -0.79 5.08 6.05
C MET A 129 -0.62 6.18 7.10
N GLU A 130 0.16 7.22 6.79
CA GLU A 130 0.35 8.39 7.65
C GLU A 130 -0.99 9.12 7.91
N ALA A 131 -1.77 9.39 6.86
CA ALA A 131 -3.09 10.00 6.95
C ALA A 131 -4.09 9.15 7.77
N SER A 132 -3.84 7.84 7.87
CA SER A 132 -4.64 6.91 8.68
C SER A 132 -4.12 6.74 10.11
N GLY A 133 -3.03 7.41 10.48
CA GLY A 133 -2.43 7.37 11.82
C GLY A 133 -1.44 6.23 12.06
N TYR A 134 -0.93 5.59 11.00
CA TYR A 134 -0.02 4.44 11.09
C TYR A 134 1.30 4.65 10.32
N PRO A 135 2.06 5.72 10.58
CA PRO A 135 3.26 6.07 9.81
C PRO A 135 4.43 5.08 9.98
N ASN A 136 4.40 4.26 11.04
CA ASN A 136 5.53 3.41 11.44
C ASN A 136 5.39 1.95 10.98
N ILE A 137 4.33 1.59 10.25
CA ILE A 137 4.21 0.23 9.70
C ILE A 137 5.19 0.10 8.53
N PRO A 138 6.13 -0.86 8.56
CA PRO A 138 7.05 -1.07 7.44
C PRO A 138 6.28 -1.45 6.18
N LEU A 139 6.63 -0.83 5.06
CA LEU A 139 6.11 -1.17 3.74
C LEU A 139 7.10 -2.12 3.04
N ILE A 140 6.58 -3.25 2.53
CA ILE A 140 7.32 -4.25 1.75
C ILE A 140 6.70 -4.36 0.36
#